data_AF-A0A7C5SCT9-F1
#
_entry.id   AF-A0A7C5SCT9-F1
#
_cell.length_a   1.000
_cell.length_b   1.000
_cell.length_c   1.000
_cell.angle_alpha   90.00
_cell.angle_beta   90.00
_cell.angle_gamma   90.00
#
_symmetry.space_group_name_H-M   'P 1'
#
loop_
_entity.id
_entity.type
_entity.pdbx_description
1 polymer ?
#
loop_
_entity_poly.entity_id
_entity_poly.type
_entity_poly.pdbx_seq_one_letter_code
_entity_poly.pdbx_strand_id
1 'polypeptide(L)'
;LIATLKGVDDRNAAEALKGRQLKLPRAKLPETAADDEFYIADLIGLTVEDTEGRPVGRVAAVHDFGAGDLLEIRPAGGGATFYLPFTRASVPEVDIAGRRLVVTPPEDGERGDV
;
A
#
# COMPACT_ATOMS: atom_id res chain seq x y z
N LEU A 1 -7.43 -20.01 5.07
CA LEU A 1 -6.12 -20.62 4.75
C LEU A 1 -5.68 -21.49 5.92
N ILE A 2 -5.10 -22.67 5.68
CA ILE A 2 -4.53 -23.57 6.71
C ILE A 2 -3.11 -23.92 6.27
N ALA A 3 -2.15 -23.95 7.20
CA ALA A 3 -0.75 -24.28 6.91
C ALA A 3 -0.18 -25.24 7.97
N THR A 4 0.75 -26.10 7.55
CA THR A 4 1.50 -27.00 8.42
C THR A 4 2.96 -26.53 8.47
N LEU A 5 3.50 -26.37 9.68
CA LEU A 5 4.88 -25.94 9.89
C LEU A 5 5.72 -27.13 10.35
N LYS A 6 6.90 -27.30 9.76
CA LYS A 6 7.86 -28.32 10.18
C LYS A 6 8.22 -28.15 11.66
N GLY A 7 8.05 -29.21 12.45
CA GLY A 7 8.31 -29.20 13.90
C GLY A 7 7.13 -28.74 14.76
N VAL A 8 5.95 -28.55 14.17
CA VAL A 8 4.68 -28.30 14.87
C VAL A 8 3.74 -29.46 14.57
N ASP A 9 3.95 -30.55 15.29
CA ASP A 9 3.36 -31.85 14.95
C ASP A 9 2.14 -32.22 15.80
N ASP A 10 1.79 -31.37 16.78
CA ASP A 10 0.63 -31.55 17.65
C ASP A 10 -0.13 -30.25 17.94
N ARG A 11 -1.31 -30.42 18.53
CA ARG A 11 -2.22 -29.32 18.85
C ARG A 11 -1.62 -28.32 19.84
N ASN A 12 -0.87 -28.78 20.84
CA ASN A 12 -0.33 -27.90 21.88
C ASN A 12 0.78 -27.00 21.30
N ALA A 13 1.62 -27.55 20.43
CA ALA A 13 2.64 -26.80 19.71
C ALA A 13 2.01 -25.74 18.78
N ALA A 14 0.90 -26.08 18.10
CA ALA A 14 0.17 -25.13 17.27
C ALA A 14 -0.51 -24.02 18.10
N GLU A 15 -1.12 -24.37 19.24
CA GLU A 15 -1.76 -23.41 20.15
C GLU A 15 -0.74 -22.41 20.71
N ALA A 16 0.49 -22.84 21.00
CA ALA A 16 1.56 -21.96 21.48
C ALA A 16 1.98 -20.86 20.47
N LEU A 17 1.67 -21.02 19.19
CA LEU A 17 1.94 -20.04 18.14
C LEU A 17 0.80 -19.02 17.96
N LYS A 18 -0.33 -19.20 18.66
CA LYS A 18 -1.48 -18.31 18.51
C LYS A 18 -1.11 -16.87 18.90
N GLY A 19 -1.49 -15.92 18.04
CA GLY A 19 -1.20 -14.50 18.21
C GLY A 19 0.22 -14.08 17.84
N ARG A 20 1.08 -14.99 17.37
CA ARG A 20 2.40 -14.63 16.82
C ARG A 20 2.27 -14.05 15.41
N GLN A 21 3.12 -13.07 15.09
CA GLN A 21 3.21 -12.49 13.77
C GLN A 21 4.19 -13.30 12.91
N LEU A 22 3.73 -13.77 11.74
CA LEU A 22 4.58 -14.37 10.71
C LEU A 22 5.18 -13.24 9.86
N LYS A 23 6.51 -13.16 9.80
CA LYS A 23 7.24 -12.14 9.04
C LYS A 23 8.29 -12.80 8.16
N LEU A 24 8.53 -12.22 6.99
CA LEU A 24 9.72 -12.52 6.20
C LEU A 24 10.49 -11.22 5.86
N PRO A 25 11.80 -11.30 5.64
CA PRO A 25 12.56 -10.17 5.09
C PRO A 25 12.03 -9.81 3.70
N ARG A 26 11.96 -8.51 3.39
CA ARG A 26 11.51 -8.01 2.08
C ARG A 26 12.33 -8.58 0.91
N ALA A 27 13.64 -8.76 1.11
CA ALA A 27 14.54 -9.33 0.11
C ALA A 27 14.27 -10.81 -0.24
N LYS A 28 13.40 -11.51 0.52
CA LYS A 28 12.98 -12.88 0.23
C LYS A 28 11.64 -12.97 -0.49
N LEU A 29 10.96 -11.83 -0.69
CA LEU A 29 9.78 -11.81 -1.55
C LEU A 29 10.22 -11.96 -3.01
N PRO A 30 9.49 -12.74 -3.82
CA PRO A 30 9.72 -12.79 -5.27
C PRO A 30 9.70 -11.39 -5.88
N GLU A 31 10.36 -11.22 -7.02
CA GLU A 31 10.11 -10.06 -7.85
C GLU A 31 8.70 -10.16 -8.44
N THR A 32 8.01 -9.03 -8.58
CA THR A 32 6.70 -8.98 -9.22
C THR A 32 6.86 -9.26 -10.72
N ALA A 33 5.89 -9.96 -11.32
CA ALA A 33 6.05 -10.48 -12.69
C ALA A 33 5.74 -9.42 -13.76
N ALA A 34 5.05 -8.34 -13.38
CA ALA A 34 4.65 -7.26 -14.26
C ALA A 34 5.04 -5.90 -13.68
N ASP A 35 5.32 -4.95 -14.55
CA ASP A 35 5.73 -3.58 -14.19
C ASP A 35 4.64 -2.81 -13.41
N ASP A 36 3.38 -3.25 -13.48
CA ASP A 36 2.24 -2.67 -12.74
C ASP A 36 1.80 -3.51 -11.52
N GLU A 37 2.57 -4.53 -11.16
CA GLU A 37 2.30 -5.35 -10.01
C GLU A 37 3.20 -4.90 -8.86
N PHE A 38 2.59 -4.52 -7.73
CA PHE A 38 3.29 -3.98 -6.57
C PHE A 38 2.85 -4.70 -5.31
N TYR A 39 3.80 -4.94 -4.40
CA TYR A 39 3.43 -5.32 -3.04
C TYR A 39 2.89 -4.11 -2.30
N ILE A 40 1.71 -4.25 -1.68
CA ILE A 40 1.13 -3.22 -0.80
C ILE A 40 2.13 -2.76 0.27
N ALA A 41 2.94 -3.68 0.79
CA ALA A 41 3.97 -3.37 1.78
C ALA A 41 5.05 -2.39 1.28
N ASP A 42 5.29 -2.33 -0.03
CA ASP A 42 6.25 -1.40 -0.63
C ASP A 42 5.62 -0.03 -0.89
N LEU A 43 4.31 0.01 -1.14
CA LEU A 43 3.56 1.25 -1.37
C LEU A 43 3.41 2.07 -0.08
N ILE A 44 3.26 1.40 1.06
CA ILE A 44 3.10 2.08 2.35
C ILE A 44 4.38 2.84 2.71
N GLY A 45 4.22 4.14 2.99
CA GLY A 45 5.31 5.04 3.35
C GLY A 45 6.08 5.64 2.17
N LEU A 46 5.67 5.40 0.92
CA LEU A 46 6.19 6.14 -0.23
C LEU A 46 5.81 7.62 -0.14
N THR A 47 6.68 8.48 -0.65
CA THR A 47 6.41 9.91 -0.80
C THR A 47 5.47 10.12 -1.99
N VAL A 48 4.46 10.97 -1.81
CA VAL A 48 3.50 11.35 -2.85
C VAL A 48 3.84 12.74 -3.33
N GLU A 49 4.11 12.88 -4.62
CA GLU A 49 4.35 14.16 -5.30
C GLU A 49 3.35 14.36 -6.43
N ASP A 50 3.08 15.61 -6.80
CA ASP A 50 2.30 15.89 -8.01
C ASP A 50 3.19 15.90 -9.26
N THR A 51 2.58 16.14 -10.43
CA THR A 51 3.28 16.21 -11.73
C THR A 51 4.29 17.36 -11.84
N GLU A 52 4.24 18.34 -10.93
CA GLU A 52 5.20 19.44 -10.81
C GLU A 52 6.31 19.14 -9.78
N GLY A 53 6.28 17.97 -9.13
CA GLY A 53 7.21 17.56 -8.09
C GLY A 53 6.94 18.21 -6.73
N ARG A 54 5.76 18.79 -6.52
CA ARG A 54 5.39 19.37 -5.22
C ARG A 54 4.98 18.25 -4.25
N PRO A 55 5.40 18.32 -2.97
CA PRO A 55 5.06 17.30 -1.99
C PRO A 55 3.58 17.35 -1.66
N VAL A 56 2.86 16.28 -1.99
CA VAL A 56 1.46 16.08 -1.63
C VAL A 56 1.37 15.44 -0.24
N GLY A 57 2.19 14.41 0.01
CA GLY A 57 2.08 13.66 1.26
C GLY A 57 2.86 12.35 1.28
N ARG A 58 2.34 11.39 2.04
CA ARG A 58 2.87 10.01 2.11
C ARG A 58 1.73 9.01 2.17
N VAL A 59 1.96 7.83 1.59
CA VAL A 59 1.01 6.71 1.69
C VAL A 59 0.96 6.20 3.12
N ALA A 60 -0.22 6.22 3.73
CA ALA A 60 -0.47 5.71 5.07
C ALA A 60 -0.92 4.24 5.03
N ALA A 61 -1.78 3.89 4.07
CA ALA A 61 -2.33 2.55 3.90
C ALA A 61 -2.84 2.35 2.46
N VAL A 62 -3.10 1.09 2.11
CA VAL A 62 -3.83 0.70 0.90
C VAL A 62 -5.05 -0.09 1.36
N HIS A 63 -6.22 0.26 0.85
CA HIS A 63 -7.49 -0.36 1.19
C HIS A 63 -8.17 -0.90 -0.05
N ASP A 64 -8.70 -2.11 0.03
CA ASP A 64 -9.58 -2.68 -0.99
C ASP A 64 -10.96 -2.92 -0.36
N PHE A 65 -11.93 -2.09 -0.72
CA PHE A 65 -13.32 -2.21 -0.26
C PHE A 65 -14.22 -2.96 -1.27
N GLY A 66 -13.62 -3.65 -2.25
CA GLY A 66 -14.32 -4.45 -3.25
C GLY A 66 -14.65 -3.73 -4.56
N ALA A 67 -14.26 -2.46 -4.69
CA ALA A 67 -14.40 -1.67 -5.93
C ALA A 67 -13.03 -1.29 -6.55
N GLY A 68 -11.94 -1.83 -6.02
CA GLY A 68 -10.57 -1.51 -6.39
C GLY A 68 -9.77 -0.93 -5.22
N ASP A 69 -8.46 -0.83 -5.45
CA ASP A 69 -7.51 -0.35 -4.46
C ASP A 69 -7.56 1.18 -4.29
N LEU A 70 -7.59 1.63 -3.04
CA LEU A 70 -7.52 3.03 -2.62
C LEU A 70 -6.26 3.27 -1.80
N LEU A 71 -5.48 4.27 -2.19
CA LEU A 71 -4.38 4.78 -1.39
C LEU A 71 -4.92 5.78 -0.36
N GLU A 72 -4.64 5.55 0.92
CA GLU A 72 -4.83 6.56 1.95
C GLU A 72 -3.58 7.44 2.03
N ILE A 73 -3.72 8.73 1.75
CA ILE A 73 -2.61 9.68 1.75
C ILE A 73 -2.70 10.60 2.96
N ARG A 74 -1.58 10.71 3.68
CA ARG A 74 -1.37 11.71 4.72
C ARG A 74 -0.75 12.96 4.11
N PRO A 75 -1.43 14.13 4.14
CA PRO A 75 -0.90 15.36 3.56
C PRO A 75 0.43 15.79 4.18
N ALA A 76 1.34 16.34 3.37
CA ALA A 76 2.64 16.84 3.82
C ALA A 76 2.49 18.03 4.78
N GLY A 77 1.50 18.90 4.56
CA GLY A 77 1.17 20.04 5.43
C GLY A 77 0.44 19.67 6.72
N GLY A 78 0.17 18.38 6.97
CA GLY A 78 -0.71 17.94 8.04
C GLY A 78 -2.20 18.09 7.69
N GLY A 79 -3.08 17.62 8.58
CA GLY A 79 -4.52 17.59 8.37
C GLY A 79 -5.09 16.17 8.24
N ALA A 80 -6.35 16.08 7.81
CA ALA A 80 -7.04 14.82 7.60
C ALA A 80 -6.43 14.04 6.43
N THR A 81 -6.39 12.71 6.53
CA THR A 81 -6.03 11.85 5.40
C THR A 81 -7.13 11.88 4.34
N PHE A 82 -6.76 11.59 3.09
CA PHE A 82 -7.70 11.48 1.98
C PHE A 82 -7.41 10.23 1.16
N TYR A 83 -8.38 9.79 0.37
CA TYR A 83 -8.25 8.61 -0.47
C TYR A 83 -8.02 8.99 -1.93
N LEU A 84 -7.18 8.22 -2.61
CA LEU A 84 -6.94 8.33 -4.04
C LEU A 84 -7.06 6.93 -4.67
N PRO A 85 -7.82 6.76 -5.76
CA PRO A 85 -7.84 5.50 -6.50
C PRO A 85 -6.46 5.11 -6.99
N PHE A 86 -6.04 3.85 -6.76
CA PHE A 86 -4.78 3.34 -7.27
C PHE A 86 -4.94 2.86 -8.71
N THR A 87 -5.14 3.81 -9.61
CA THR A 87 -5.29 3.58 -11.06
C THR A 87 -4.24 4.37 -11.82
N ARG A 88 -3.91 3.96 -13.05
CA ARG A 88 -2.97 4.70 -13.91
C ARG A 88 -3.36 6.16 -14.19
N ALA A 89 -4.65 6.48 -14.12
CA ALA A 89 -5.12 7.85 -14.31
C ALA A 89 -4.74 8.75 -13.13
N SER A 90 -4.86 8.22 -11.91
CA SER A 90 -4.58 8.97 -10.67
C SER A 90 -3.13 8.82 -10.22
N VAL A 91 -2.48 7.70 -10.52
CA VAL A 91 -1.09 7.37 -10.16
C VAL A 91 -0.36 6.90 -11.43
N PRO A 92 0.05 7.84 -12.30
CA PRO A 92 0.72 7.50 -13.56
C PRO A 92 2.12 6.90 -13.38
N GLU A 93 2.81 7.21 -12.28
CA GLU A 93 4.18 6.77 -12.04
C GLU A 93 4.36 6.27 -10.60
N VAL A 94 4.97 5.09 -10.46
CA VAL A 94 5.35 4.49 -9.19
C VAL A 94 6.83 4.12 -9.26
N ASP A 95 7.66 4.76 -8.45
CA ASP A 95 9.09 4.47 -8.31
C ASP A 95 9.38 3.86 -6.94
N ILE A 96 9.45 2.53 -6.91
CA ILE A 96 9.76 1.77 -5.70
C ILE A 96 11.22 1.99 -5.25
N ALA A 97 12.15 2.15 -6.21
CA ALA A 97 13.57 2.31 -5.91
C ALA A 97 13.86 3.70 -5.32
N GLY A 98 13.26 4.75 -5.91
CA GLY A 98 13.30 6.13 -5.42
C GLY A 98 12.36 6.41 -4.25
N ARG A 99 11.52 5.45 -3.88
CA ARG A 99 10.51 5.53 -2.80
C ARG A 99 9.48 6.67 -2.99
N ARG A 100 9.00 6.85 -4.22
CA ARG A 100 8.06 7.91 -4.59
C ARG A 100 6.93 7.38 -5.49
N LEU A 101 5.76 8.00 -5.40
CA LEU A 101 4.75 7.98 -6.47
C LEU A 101 4.38 9.39 -6.93
N VAL A 102 4.02 9.51 -8.19
CA VAL A 102 3.46 10.73 -8.78
C VAL A 102 1.96 10.58 -8.87
N VAL A 103 1.23 11.59 -8.41
CA VAL A 103 -0.23 11.63 -8.50
C VAL A 103 -0.70 12.75 -9.41
N THR A 104 -1.75 12.45 -10.16
CA THR A 104 -2.55 13.47 -10.85
C THR A 104 -3.87 13.54 -10.11
N PRO A 105 -4.17 14.66 -9.42
CA PRO A 105 -5.50 14.87 -8.88
C PRO A 105 -6.50 14.77 -10.04
N PRO A 106 -7.62 14.05 -9.90
CA PRO A 106 -8.68 14.12 -10.90
C PRO A 106 -9.12 15.57 -11.05
N GLU A 107 -9.25 16.04 -12.29
CA GLU A 107 -9.77 17.38 -12.58
C GLU A 107 -11.14 17.52 -11.90
N ASP A 108 -11.22 18.42 -10.91
CA ASP A 108 -12.39 18.79 -10.10
C ASP A 108 -13.65 17.94 -10.30
N GLY A 109 -13.73 16.81 -9.60
CA GLY A 109 -14.93 15.97 -9.52
C GLY A 109 -15.35 15.80 -8.07
N GLU A 110 -16.19 16.71 -7.59
CA GLU A 110 -17.00 16.60 -6.37
C GLU A 110 -16.22 16.42 -5.05
N ARG A 111 -15.85 17.57 -4.44
CA ARG A 111 -16.02 17.69 -2.99
C ARG A 111 -17.47 17.34 -2.70
N GLY A 112 -17.71 16.13 -2.21
CA GLY A 112 -19.00 15.74 -1.66
C GLY A 112 -19.30 16.63 -0.45
N ASP A 113 -19.91 17.78 -0.69
CA ASP A 113 -20.63 18.52 0.34
C ASP A 113 -21.87 17.69 0.68
N VAL A 114 -21.88 17.13 1.90
CA VAL A 114 -23.08 16.63 2.58
C VAL A 114 -23.37 17.55 3.76
#